data_AF-A0A5B8V6B7-F1
#
_entry.id   AF-A0A5B8V6B7-F1
#
_cell.length_a   1.000
_cell.length_b   1.000
_cell.length_c   1.000
_cell.angle_alpha   90.00
_cell.angle_beta   90.00
_cell.angle_gamma   90.00
#
_symmetry.space_group_name_H-M   'P 1'
#
loop_
_entity.id
_entity.type
_entity.pdbx_description
1 polymer ?
#
loop_
_entity_poly.entity_id
_entity_poly.type
_entity_poly.pdbx_seq_one_letter_code
_entity_poly.pdbx_strand_id
1 'polypeptide(L)'
;METKALFKYQLLCLALLFAQCASAQKTSTQVDTLLVGTWQGTSICQVKNSPCHDEVVAYHISKGNSVDSFTIQANKIVNGVEEDMGTLHFGYNGKTNQLVSNEYNSNWTFTISGRKMSGILLHKNETYRIIKLEKK
;
A
#
# COMPACT_ATOMS: atom_id res chain seq x y z
N MET A 1 22.15 -43.37 52.88
CA MET A 1 23.04 -43.57 51.72
C MET A 1 22.34 -44.54 50.79
N GLU A 2 22.00 -44.31 49.53
CA GLU A 2 22.42 -43.32 48.54
C GLU A 2 21.33 -43.18 47.45
N THR A 3 20.95 -41.93 47.16
CA THR A 3 20.60 -41.31 45.86
C THR A 3 20.12 -42.23 44.72
N LYS A 4 18.82 -42.26 44.36
CA LYS A 4 18.09 -41.26 43.52
C LYS A 4 18.92 -40.66 42.38
N ALA A 5 19.33 -41.44 41.39
CA ALA A 5 20.14 -40.92 40.27
C ALA A 5 19.69 -41.28 38.84
N LEU A 6 18.49 -41.84 38.62
CA LEU A 6 18.12 -42.30 37.27
C LEU A 6 16.81 -41.73 36.69
N PHE A 7 16.22 -40.69 37.30
CA PHE A 7 14.95 -40.10 36.81
C PHE A 7 15.08 -38.61 36.46
N LYS A 8 16.27 -38.15 36.05
CA LYS A 8 16.52 -36.72 35.76
C LYS A 8 16.80 -36.38 34.29
N TYR A 9 16.90 -37.36 33.40
CA TYR A 9 17.30 -37.11 32.01
C TYR A 9 16.20 -37.26 30.95
N GLN A 10 14.94 -37.46 31.34
CA GLN A 10 13.83 -37.59 30.37
C GLN A 10 12.92 -36.36 30.26
N LEU A 11 13.18 -35.31 31.04
CA LEU A 11 12.36 -34.10 31.10
C LEU A 11 13.07 -32.84 30.57
N LEU A 12 14.23 -33.00 29.94
CA LEU A 12 15.07 -31.88 29.50
C LEU A 12 15.16 -31.73 27.97
N CYS A 13 14.08 -32.02 27.23
CA CYS A 13 14.02 -31.70 25.78
C CYS A 13 12.70 -31.07 25.33
N LEU A 14 11.72 -30.84 26.23
CA LEU A 14 10.40 -30.34 25.86
C LEU A 14 10.16 -28.86 26.21
N ALA A 15 11.22 -28.05 26.16
CA ALA A 15 11.14 -26.61 26.48
C ALA A 15 11.90 -25.73 25.48
N LEU A 16 12.22 -26.24 24.28
CA LEU A 16 12.74 -25.41 23.20
C LEU A 16 11.60 -24.98 22.29
N LEU A 17 10.99 -23.89 22.75
CA LEU A 17 10.63 -22.75 21.92
C LEU A 17 9.64 -23.06 20.81
N PHE A 18 8.37 -23.00 21.18
CA PHE A 18 7.34 -22.38 20.34
C PHE A 18 7.90 -21.03 19.87
N ALA A 19 8.61 -21.02 18.75
CA ALA A 19 8.89 -19.81 17.99
C ALA A 19 7.53 -19.29 17.55
N GLN A 20 6.99 -18.39 18.37
CA GLN A 20 5.82 -17.61 18.03
C GLN A 20 6.18 -16.90 16.72
N CYS A 21 5.64 -17.41 15.61
CA CYS A 21 5.35 -16.60 14.44
C CYS A 21 4.34 -15.54 14.90
N ALA A 22 4.84 -14.50 15.58
CA ALA A 22 4.12 -13.26 15.77
C ALA A 22 4.01 -12.65 14.38
N SER A 23 3.00 -13.09 13.63
CA SER A 23 2.52 -12.35 12.46
C SER A 23 2.15 -10.97 12.98
N ALA A 24 3.00 -9.99 12.72
CA ALA A 24 2.70 -8.59 12.98
C ALA A 24 1.48 -8.20 12.13
N GLN A 25 0.28 -8.40 12.67
CA GLN A 25 -0.92 -7.78 12.14
C GLN A 25 -0.75 -6.29 12.36
N LYS A 26 -0.32 -5.57 11.31
CA LYS A 26 -0.43 -4.12 11.27
C LYS A 26 -1.91 -3.79 11.45
N THR A 27 -2.28 -3.35 12.64
CA THR A 27 -3.63 -2.86 12.94
C THR A 27 -3.97 -1.73 11.97
N SER A 28 -5.21 -1.69 11.47
CA SER A 28 -5.71 -0.68 10.51
C SER A 28 -5.29 0.75 10.87
N THR A 29 -5.28 1.11 12.15
CA THR A 29 -4.82 2.40 12.69
C THR A 29 -3.38 2.78 12.33
N GLN A 30 -2.46 1.81 12.21
CA GLN A 30 -1.08 2.09 11.78
C GLN A 30 -0.97 2.31 10.27
N VAL A 31 -1.80 1.64 9.47
CA VAL A 31 -1.85 1.87 8.02
C VAL A 31 -2.42 3.25 7.74
N ASP A 32 -3.45 3.66 8.49
CA ASP A 32 -4.08 4.96 8.35
C ASP A 32 -3.09 6.10 8.56
N THR A 33 -2.33 6.08 9.65
CA THR A 33 -1.30 7.08 9.96
C THR A 33 -0.18 7.13 8.91
N LEU A 34 0.20 5.97 8.37
CA LEU A 34 1.19 5.89 7.30
C LEU A 34 0.67 6.38 5.94
N LEU A 35 -0.61 6.18 5.64
CA LEU A 35 -1.15 6.38 4.29
C LEU A 35 -1.85 7.72 4.10
N VAL A 36 -2.67 8.16 5.07
CA VAL A 36 -3.46 9.40 4.97
C VAL A 36 -2.56 10.64 4.86
N GLY A 37 -2.93 11.59 4.00
CA GLY A 37 -2.20 12.84 3.75
C GLY A 37 -1.81 13.01 2.28
N THR A 38 -0.89 13.93 2.03
CA THR A 38 -0.47 14.32 0.68
C THR A 38 0.74 13.52 0.20
N TRP A 39 0.63 13.00 -1.01
CA TRP A 39 1.68 12.28 -1.73
C TRP A 39 1.95 13.00 -3.04
N GLN A 40 3.22 13.24 -3.38
CA GLN A 40 3.57 13.97 -4.60
C GLN A 40 4.59 13.19 -5.42
N GLY A 41 4.56 13.33 -6.73
CA GLY A 41 5.57 12.77 -7.61
C GLY A 41 5.17 12.84 -9.07
N THR A 42 5.32 11.75 -9.81
CA THR A 42 5.12 11.71 -11.27
C THR A 42 4.12 10.64 -11.69
N SER A 43 3.32 10.94 -12.71
CA SER A 43 2.48 9.99 -13.45
C SER A 43 2.87 10.03 -14.91
N ILE A 44 3.50 8.95 -15.40
CA ILE A 44 4.10 8.88 -16.74
C ILE A 44 3.25 7.99 -17.64
N CYS A 45 2.86 8.52 -18.79
CA CYS A 45 2.05 7.85 -19.78
C CYS A 45 2.87 6.85 -20.58
N GLN A 46 2.30 5.66 -20.77
CA GLN A 46 2.99 4.57 -21.48
C GLN A 46 2.45 4.33 -22.89
N VAL A 47 1.25 4.84 -23.21
CA VAL A 47 0.60 4.64 -24.51
C VAL A 47 0.82 5.86 -25.42
N LYS A 48 1.55 5.66 -26.51
CA LYS A 48 1.80 6.69 -27.54
C LYS A 48 0.54 7.03 -28.32
N ASN A 49 0.45 8.25 -28.84
CA ASN A 49 -0.70 8.76 -29.61
C ASN A 49 -2.04 8.67 -28.87
N SER A 50 -2.01 8.80 -27.54
CA SER A 50 -3.18 8.90 -26.68
C SER A 50 -3.30 10.32 -26.11
N PRO A 51 -4.45 10.74 -25.56
CA PRO A 51 -4.57 12.01 -24.84
C PRO A 51 -3.86 12.00 -23.47
N CYS A 52 -3.11 10.94 -23.16
CA CYS A 52 -2.35 10.82 -21.92
C CYS A 52 -1.10 11.71 -21.99
N HIS A 53 -0.88 12.50 -20.94
CA HIS A 53 0.33 13.29 -20.78
C HIS A 53 1.07 12.95 -19.48
N ASP A 54 2.39 13.09 -19.54
CA ASP A 54 3.24 13.01 -18.36
C ASP A 54 2.92 14.18 -17.43
N GLU A 55 2.72 13.88 -16.17
CA GLU A 55 2.24 14.85 -15.17
C GLU A 55 3.12 14.77 -13.93
N VAL A 56 3.40 15.93 -13.34
CA VAL A 56 3.69 16.00 -11.91
C VAL A 56 2.35 15.99 -11.18
N VAL A 57 2.22 15.18 -10.14
CA VAL A 57 0.94 14.93 -9.47
C VAL A 57 1.03 15.13 -7.96
N ALA A 58 -0.09 15.53 -7.37
CA ALA A 58 -0.31 15.58 -5.93
C ALA A 58 -1.59 14.80 -5.62
N TYR A 59 -1.46 13.72 -4.85
CA TYR A 59 -2.56 12.85 -4.47
C TYR A 59 -2.84 13.03 -2.99
N HIS A 60 -4.08 13.39 -2.66
CA HIS A 60 -4.54 13.53 -1.29
C HIS A 60 -5.31 12.29 -0.88
N ILE A 61 -4.77 11.55 0.07
CA ILE A 61 -5.35 10.30 0.54
C ILE A 61 -6.08 10.54 1.86
N SER A 62 -7.34 10.15 1.93
CA SER A 62 -8.18 10.20 3.13
C SER A 62 -8.82 8.84 3.40
N LYS A 63 -9.43 8.68 4.58
CA LYS A 63 -10.19 7.47 4.91
C LYS A 63 -11.50 7.42 4.13
N GLY A 64 -11.81 6.24 3.61
CA GLY A 64 -13.15 5.94 3.09
C GLY A 64 -14.11 5.53 4.20
N ASN A 65 -15.29 5.04 3.79
CA ASN A 65 -16.40 4.72 4.70
C ASN A 65 -16.22 3.42 5.50
N SER A 66 -15.27 2.56 5.09
CA SER A 66 -14.95 1.30 5.75
C SER A 66 -13.49 1.25 6.22
N VAL A 67 -13.21 0.35 7.18
CA VAL A 67 -11.90 0.19 7.85
C VAL A 67 -10.74 0.06 6.87
N ASP A 68 -10.92 -0.64 5.75
CA ASP A 68 -9.89 -0.86 4.74
C ASP A 68 -10.15 -0.10 3.43
N SER A 69 -10.93 0.98 3.50
CA SER A 69 -11.17 1.85 2.33
C SER A 69 -10.48 3.20 2.47
N PHE A 70 -10.05 3.72 1.33
CA PHE A 70 -9.39 5.00 1.19
C PHE A 70 -9.95 5.74 -0.02
N THR A 71 -9.93 7.06 0.06
CA THR A 71 -10.27 7.94 -1.06
C THR A 71 -9.01 8.67 -1.49
N ILE A 72 -8.75 8.71 -2.79
CA ILE A 72 -7.63 9.46 -3.37
C ILE A 72 -8.22 10.54 -4.27
N GLN A 73 -8.05 11.80 -3.89
CA GLN A 73 -8.21 12.92 -4.81
C GLN A 73 -6.90 13.06 -5.60
N ALA A 74 -6.98 12.89 -6.91
CA ALA A 74 -5.83 12.95 -7.79
C ALA A 74 -5.76 14.31 -8.47
N ASN A 75 -4.71 15.07 -8.19
CA ASN A 75 -4.44 16.35 -8.84
C ASN A 75 -3.18 16.24 -9.72
N LYS A 76 -3.16 16.96 -10.83
CA LYS A 76 -1.91 17.29 -11.54
C LYS A 76 -1.43 18.67 -11.10
N ILE A 77 -0.15 18.94 -11.25
CA ILE A 77 0.45 20.24 -10.98
C ILE A 77 0.78 20.92 -12.30
N VAL A 78 0.14 22.05 -12.55
CA VAL A 78 0.35 22.90 -13.73
C VAL A 78 0.78 24.27 -13.26
N ASN A 79 1.95 24.73 -13.69
CA ASN A 79 2.52 26.03 -13.27
C ASN A 79 2.61 26.22 -11.75
N GLY A 80 2.87 25.13 -11.01
CA GLY A 80 2.95 25.15 -9.54
C GLY A 80 1.60 25.15 -8.82
N VAL A 81 0.49 25.06 -9.54
CA VAL A 81 -0.87 25.01 -8.99
C VAL A 81 -1.46 23.62 -9.22
N GLU A 82 -2.16 23.11 -8.22
CA GLU A 82 -2.89 21.85 -8.34
C GLU A 82 -4.19 22.03 -9.12
N GLU A 83 -4.41 21.19 -10.12
CA GLU A 83 -5.64 21.06 -10.89
C GLU A 83 -6.26 19.67 -10.64
N ASP A 84 -7.52 19.64 -10.22
CA ASP A 84 -8.25 18.41 -9.93
C ASP A 84 -8.43 17.55 -11.20
N MET A 85 -8.10 16.26 -11.08
CA MET A 85 -8.32 15.24 -12.11
C MET A 85 -9.42 14.25 -11.73
N GLY A 86 -10.00 14.40 -10.54
CA GLY A 86 -11.05 13.53 -10.03
C GLY A 86 -10.64 12.74 -8.79
N THR A 87 -11.61 11.98 -8.29
CA THR A 87 -11.49 11.22 -7.04
C THR A 87 -11.78 9.74 -7.30
N LEU A 88 -10.97 8.87 -6.71
CA LEU A 88 -11.05 7.42 -6.84
C LEU A 88 -11.15 6.77 -5.46
N HIS A 89 -11.91 5.69 -5.35
CA HIS A 89 -12.01 4.91 -4.11
C HIS A 89 -11.20 3.62 -4.22
N PHE A 90 -10.50 3.31 -3.14
CA PHE A 90 -9.59 2.18 -3.07
C PHE A 90 -9.90 1.28 -1.89
N GLY A 91 -9.77 -0.03 -2.12
CA GLY A 91 -9.63 -1.02 -1.06
C GLY A 91 -8.17 -1.26 -0.74
N TYR A 92 -7.83 -1.39 0.54
CA TYR A 92 -6.50 -1.77 0.99
C TYR A 92 -6.39 -3.28 1.17
N ASN A 93 -5.39 -3.88 0.55
CA ASN A 93 -5.02 -5.27 0.72
C ASN A 93 -3.80 -5.37 1.65
N GLY A 94 -4.05 -5.70 2.92
CA GLY A 94 -3.00 -5.85 3.94
C GLY A 94 -2.01 -6.99 3.69
N LYS A 95 -2.33 -7.98 2.84
CA LYS A 95 -1.42 -9.09 2.51
C LYS A 95 -0.34 -8.64 1.53
N THR A 96 -0.70 -7.78 0.57
CA THR A 96 0.22 -7.28 -0.46
C THR A 96 0.70 -5.86 -0.21
N ASN A 97 0.17 -5.20 0.83
CA ASN A 97 0.41 -3.79 1.15
C ASN A 97 0.08 -2.85 -0.03
N GLN A 98 -1.10 -3.09 -0.63
CA GLN A 98 -1.55 -2.40 -1.84
C GLN A 98 -2.89 -1.70 -1.67
N LEU A 99 -3.06 -0.56 -2.33
CA LEU A 99 -4.37 -0.01 -2.66
C LEU A 99 -4.78 -0.49 -4.04
N VAL A 100 -6.01 -0.98 -4.17
CA VAL A 100 -6.58 -1.46 -5.44
C VAL A 100 -7.93 -0.80 -5.71
N SER A 101 -8.16 -0.47 -6.99
CA SER A 101 -9.44 0.04 -7.49
C SER A 101 -9.66 -0.45 -8.92
N ASN A 102 -10.93 -0.64 -9.30
CA ASN A 102 -11.34 -1.01 -10.65
C ASN A 102 -12.30 0.04 -11.27
N GLU A 103 -12.32 1.26 -10.71
CA GLU A 103 -13.16 2.34 -11.22
C GLU A 103 -12.80 2.74 -12.66
N TYR A 104 -13.81 3.26 -13.38
CA TYR A 104 -13.68 3.68 -14.79
C TYR A 104 -13.15 2.58 -15.73
N ASN A 105 -13.54 1.32 -15.50
CA ASN A 105 -13.12 0.16 -16.29
C ASN A 105 -11.59 0.03 -16.39
N SER A 106 -10.87 0.45 -15.35
CA SER A 106 -9.42 0.48 -15.31
C SER A 106 -8.92 -0.05 -13.98
N ASN A 107 -7.87 -0.86 -13.99
CA ASN A 107 -7.32 -1.46 -12.78
C ASN A 107 -6.18 -0.57 -12.26
N TRP A 108 -6.42 0.05 -11.12
CA TRP A 108 -5.41 0.82 -10.39
C TRP A 108 -4.81 -0.05 -9.31
N THR A 109 -3.48 -0.05 -9.22
CA THR A 109 -2.76 -0.72 -8.12
C THR A 109 -1.65 0.19 -7.63
N PHE A 110 -1.66 0.52 -6.35
CA PHE A 110 -0.58 1.24 -5.68
C PHE A 110 0.05 0.35 -4.61
N THR A 111 1.34 0.06 -4.76
CA THR A 111 2.13 -0.64 -3.74
C THR A 111 2.80 0.38 -2.82
N ILE A 112 2.59 0.23 -1.51
CA ILE A 112 3.10 1.12 -0.49
C ILE A 112 4.42 0.57 0.06
N SER A 113 5.42 1.43 0.26
CA SER A 113 6.69 1.07 0.90
C SER A 113 7.22 2.25 1.71
N GLY A 114 6.83 2.32 2.99
CA GLY A 114 7.14 3.43 3.87
C GLY A 114 6.60 4.75 3.32
N ARG A 115 7.49 5.72 3.07
CA ARG A 115 7.16 7.02 2.48
C ARG A 115 7.11 7.02 0.95
N LYS A 116 7.29 5.87 0.29
CA LYS A 116 7.25 5.75 -1.17
C LYS A 116 6.04 4.93 -1.61
N MET A 117 5.46 5.31 -2.74
CA MET A 117 4.35 4.58 -3.36
C MET A 117 4.61 4.42 -4.86
N SER A 118 4.42 3.21 -5.36
CA SER A 118 4.49 2.91 -6.80
C SER A 118 3.13 2.50 -7.31
N GLY A 119 2.62 3.20 -8.31
CA GLY A 119 1.34 2.93 -8.93
C GLY A 119 1.45 2.42 -10.37
N ILE A 120 0.50 1.59 -10.76
CA ILE A 120 0.25 1.19 -12.14
C ILE A 120 -1.25 1.37 -12.40
N LEU A 121 -1.56 1.96 -13.54
CA LEU A 121 -2.89 1.94 -14.13
C LEU A 121 -2.89 1.02 -15.34
N LEU A 122 -3.73 -0.02 -15.31
CA LEU A 122 -4.05 -0.80 -16.49
C LEU A 122 -5.38 -0.35 -17.08
N HIS A 123 -5.41 -0.04 -18.36
CA HIS A 123 -6.62 0.24 -19.12
C HIS A 123 -6.71 -0.76 -20.27
N LYS A 124 -7.84 -1.48 -20.41
CA LYS A 124 -7.99 -2.56 -21.41
C LYS A 124 -6.85 -3.59 -21.38
N ASN A 125 -6.36 -3.91 -20.17
CA ASN A 125 -5.23 -4.81 -19.92
C ASN A 125 -3.86 -4.33 -20.44
N GLU A 126 -3.74 -3.09 -20.89
CA GLU A 126 -2.48 -2.46 -21.25
C GLU A 126 -2.02 -1.50 -20.16
N THR A 127 -0.70 -1.40 -19.94
CA THR A 127 -0.17 -0.40 -19.00
C THR A 127 -0.41 0.98 -19.59
N TYR A 128 -1.21 1.78 -18.90
CA TYR A 128 -1.57 3.13 -19.33
C TYR A 128 -0.71 4.19 -18.64
N ARG A 129 -0.51 4.06 -17.31
CA ARG A 129 0.32 4.96 -16.52
C ARG A 129 1.22 4.20 -15.53
N ILE A 130 2.43 4.73 -15.35
CA ILE A 130 3.34 4.35 -14.25
C ILE A 130 3.45 5.56 -13.32
N ILE A 131 3.17 5.35 -12.04
CA ILE A 131 3.09 6.41 -11.04
C ILE A 131 4.15 6.16 -9.96
N LYS A 132 4.83 7.22 -9.54
CA LYS A 132 5.81 7.21 -8.46
C LYS A 132 5.54 8.39 -7.55
N LEU A 133 5.27 8.13 -6.28
CA LEU A 133 4.94 9.15 -5.28
C LEU A 133 5.81 9.01 -4.05
N GLU A 134 6.02 10.13 -3.39
CA GLU A 134 6.62 10.22 -2.07
C GLU A 134 5.71 11.04 -1.13
N LYS A 135 5.58 10.57 0.11
CA LYS A 135 4.80 11.24 1.13
C LYS A 135 5.47 12.54 1.53
N LYS A 136 4.73 13.64 1.51
CA LYS A 136 5.20 14.97 1.94
C LYS A 136 5.34 15.03 3.46
#